data_AF-A0A9D2T576-F1
#
_entry.id   AF-A0A9D2T576-F1
#
_cell.length_a   1.000
_cell.length_b   1.000
_cell.length_c   1.000
_cell.angle_alpha   90.00
_cell.angle_beta   90.00
_cell.angle_gamma   90.00
#
_symmetry.space_group_name_H-M   'P 1'
#
loop_
_entity.id
_entity.type
_entity.pdbx_description
1 polymer ?
#
loop_
_entity_poly.entity_id
_entity_poly.type
_entity_poly.pdbx_seq_one_letter_code
_entity_poly.pdbx_strand_id
1 'polypeptide(L)'
;MMNNKFDDLTEQQKENMVEFAAVSAHCSEDVLNAIDGQVPMTYELFCRCMDELGEISAISSITKVMESYPDLTERYNKEEGWGPEKAEEDFQEILRRVKKAEGK
;
A
#
# COMPACT_ATOMS: atom_id res chain seq x y z
N MET A 1 19.71 4.80 -33.10
CA MET A 1 19.01 4.00 -32.06
C MET A 1 18.84 4.91 -30.87
N MET A 2 17.61 5.22 -30.47
CA MET A 2 17.38 5.85 -29.16
C MET A 2 17.55 4.72 -28.14
N ASN A 3 18.55 4.82 -27.26
CA ASN A 3 18.59 3.98 -26.06
C ASN A 3 17.36 4.32 -25.25
N ASN A 4 16.41 3.39 -25.16
CA ASN A 4 15.36 3.46 -24.15
C ASN A 4 16.05 3.28 -22.81
N LYS A 5 16.35 4.38 -22.11
CA LYS A 5 16.96 4.36 -20.77
C LYS A 5 16.16 3.53 -19.76
N PHE A 6 14.91 3.23 -20.06
CA PHE A 6 14.06 2.34 -19.28
C PHE A 6 14.47 0.87 -19.41
N ASP A 7 14.94 0.44 -20.59
CA ASP A 7 15.38 -0.94 -20.83
C ASP A 7 16.71 -1.25 -20.12
N ASP A 8 17.46 -0.21 -19.76
CA ASP A 8 18.71 -0.29 -18.98
C ASP A 8 18.47 -0.46 -17.46
N LEU A 9 17.22 -0.39 -17.01
CA LEU A 9 16.86 -0.54 -15.59
C LEU A 9 16.69 -2.01 -15.21
N THR A 10 17.03 -2.34 -13.96
CA THR A 10 16.62 -3.61 -13.34
C THR A 10 15.10 -3.66 -13.20
N GLU A 11 14.52 -4.86 -13.14
CA GLU A 11 13.08 -5.02 -12.95
C GLU A 11 12.59 -4.31 -11.67
N GLN A 12 13.34 -4.41 -10.57
CA GLN A 12 13.02 -3.68 -9.33
C GLN A 12 12.99 -2.15 -9.53
N GLN A 13 13.91 -1.59 -10.32
CA GLN A 13 13.91 -0.16 -10.61
C GLN A 13 12.73 0.25 -11.49
N LYS A 14 12.34 -0.60 -12.45
CA LYS A 14 11.14 -0.38 -13.26
C LYS A 14 9.89 -0.41 -12.40
N GLU A 15 9.75 -1.41 -11.52
CA GLU A 15 8.64 -1.50 -10.56
C GLU A 15 8.58 -0.27 -9.65
N ASN A 16 9.71 0.16 -9.09
CA ASN A 16 9.77 1.37 -8.26
C ASN A 16 9.35 2.63 -9.05
N MET A 17 9.73 2.74 -10.33
CA MET A 17 9.31 3.86 -11.18
C MET A 17 7.81 3.82 -11.49
N VAL A 18 7.26 2.63 -11.75
CA VAL A 18 5.82 2.46 -12.00
C VAL A 18 5.02 2.81 -10.75
N GLU A 19 5.44 2.32 -9.58
CA GLU A 19 4.79 2.66 -8.31
C GLU A 19 4.89 4.16 -8.03
N PHE A 20 6.08 4.76 -8.18
CA PHE A 20 6.26 6.21 -8.01
C PHE A 20 5.33 7.02 -8.92
N ALA A 21 5.21 6.64 -10.20
CA ALA A 21 4.33 7.31 -11.14
C ALA A 21 2.85 7.15 -10.76
N ALA A 22 2.45 5.96 -10.30
CA ALA A 22 1.09 5.70 -9.84
C ALA A 22 0.74 6.55 -8.60
N VAL A 23 1.61 6.55 -7.59
CA VAL A 23 1.47 7.35 -6.36
C VAL A 23 1.37 8.83 -6.72
N SER A 24 2.31 9.35 -7.52
CA SER A 24 2.33 10.77 -7.90
C SER A 24 1.09 11.22 -8.68
N ALA A 25 0.46 10.30 -9.43
CA ALA A 25 -0.69 10.63 -10.26
C ALA A 25 -2.04 10.48 -9.54
N HIS A 26 -2.14 9.58 -8.55
CA HIS A 26 -3.41 9.24 -7.90
C HIS A 26 -3.54 9.82 -6.50
N CYS A 27 -2.45 9.94 -5.74
CA CYS A 27 -2.53 10.44 -4.38
C CYS A 27 -2.75 11.95 -4.35
N SER A 28 -3.49 12.39 -3.34
CA SER A 28 -3.73 13.80 -3.05
C SER A 28 -2.46 14.50 -2.59
N GLU A 29 -2.42 15.83 -2.77
CA GLU A 29 -1.28 16.66 -2.37
C GLU A 29 -0.95 16.52 -0.87
N ASP A 30 -1.96 16.43 -0.01
CA ASP A 30 -1.77 16.20 1.43
C ASP A 30 -1.04 14.87 1.70
N VAL A 31 -1.45 13.80 1.02
CA VAL A 31 -0.84 12.47 1.17
C VAL A 31 0.58 12.47 0.64
N LEU A 32 0.83 13.07 -0.53
CA LEU A 32 2.18 13.22 -1.08
C LEU A 32 3.09 14.00 -0.13
N ASN A 33 2.62 15.13 0.40
CA ASN A 33 3.36 15.94 1.37
C ASN A 33 3.63 15.19 2.68
N ALA A 34 2.72 14.32 3.11
CA ALA A 34 2.89 13.50 4.30
C ALA A 34 3.94 12.40 4.11
N ILE A 35 3.88 11.70 2.98
CA ILE A 35 4.83 10.63 2.61
C ILE A 35 6.24 11.21 2.46
N ASP A 36 6.36 12.40 1.87
CA ASP A 36 7.64 13.12 1.73
C ASP A 36 8.12 13.76 3.05
N GLY A 37 7.35 13.66 4.14
CA GLY A 37 7.68 14.23 5.44
C GLY A 37 7.68 15.77 5.48
N GLN A 38 7.02 16.42 4.52
CA GLN A 38 6.88 17.87 4.46
C GLN A 38 5.88 18.40 5.49
N VAL A 39 4.94 17.56 5.92
CA VAL A 39 3.98 17.83 6.99
C VAL A 39 4.02 16.73 8.05
N PRO A 40 3.71 17.04 9.33
CA PRO A 40 3.62 16.01 10.36
C PRO A 40 2.53 14.99 10.05
N MET A 41 2.85 13.70 10.18
CA MET A 41 1.89 12.62 10.01
C MET A 41 0.93 12.55 11.20
N THR A 42 -0.32 12.97 10.99
CA THR A 42 -1.40 12.75 11.93
C THR A 42 -2.04 11.38 11.70
N TYR A 43 -2.81 10.86 12.66
CA TYR A 43 -3.50 9.58 12.46
C TYR A 43 -4.53 9.63 11.31
N GLU A 44 -5.26 10.73 11.17
CA GLU A 44 -6.21 10.92 10.06
C GLU A 44 -5.49 10.88 8.71
N LEU A 45 -4.34 11.55 8.60
CA LEU A 45 -3.54 11.57 7.39
C LEU A 45 -2.89 10.20 7.12
N PHE A 46 -2.50 9.48 8.16
CA PHE A 46 -2.02 8.10 8.06
C PHE A 46 -3.09 7.18 7.48
N CYS A 47 -4.33 7.24 7.96
CA CYS A 47 -5.43 6.45 7.40
C CYS A 47 -5.65 6.79 5.93
N ARG A 48 -5.67 8.09 5.58
CA ARG A 48 -5.76 8.53 4.17
C ARG A 48 -4.61 7.99 3.32
N CYS A 49 -3.39 7.96 3.84
CA CYS A 49 -2.26 7.33 3.14
C CYS A 49 -2.51 5.84 2.89
N MET A 50 -3.01 5.10 3.89
CA MET A 50 -3.32 3.67 3.73
C MET A 50 -4.41 3.43 2.68
N ASP A 51 -5.45 4.26 2.68
CA ASP A 51 -6.55 4.17 1.72
C ASP A 51 -6.07 4.48 0.29
N GLU A 52 -5.50 5.66 0.08
CA GLU A 52 -5.10 6.12 -1.26
C GLU A 52 -3.99 5.24 -1.87
N LEU A 53 -3.00 4.82 -1.06
CA LEU A 53 -1.96 3.90 -1.53
C LEU A 53 -2.50 2.48 -1.74
N GLY A 54 -3.46 2.05 -0.93
CA GLY A 54 -4.13 0.76 -1.04
C GLY A 54 -4.92 0.62 -2.34
N GLU A 55 -5.64 1.66 -2.74
CA GLU A 55 -6.41 1.70 -4.00
C GLU A 55 -5.56 1.42 -5.24
N ILE A 56 -4.31 1.87 -5.25
CA ILE A 56 -3.35 1.66 -6.35
C ILE A 56 -2.36 0.52 -6.08
N SER A 57 -2.53 -0.22 -4.99
CA SER A 57 -1.64 -1.34 -4.60
C SER A 57 -0.16 -0.92 -4.53
N ALA A 58 0.12 0.28 -4.02
CA ALA A 58 1.48 0.81 -3.84
C ALA A 58 2.15 0.19 -2.60
N ILE A 59 2.40 -1.11 -2.63
CA ILE A 59 2.82 -1.91 -1.46
C ILE A 59 4.14 -1.42 -0.87
N SER A 60 5.11 -1.01 -1.71
CA SER A 60 6.40 -0.53 -1.21
C SER A 60 6.23 0.78 -0.42
N SER A 61 5.40 1.69 -0.93
CA SER A 61 5.05 2.94 -0.26
C SER A 61 4.25 2.72 1.02
N ILE A 62 3.27 1.82 1.02
CA ILE A 62 2.52 1.42 2.23
C ILE A 62 3.48 0.92 3.30
N THR A 63 4.36 -0.03 2.93
CA THR A 63 5.33 -0.63 3.85
C THR A 63 6.22 0.44 4.47
N LYS A 64 6.75 1.39 3.67
CA LYS A 64 7.59 2.49 4.16
C LYS A 64 6.85 3.40 5.14
N VAL A 65 5.59 3.75 4.85
CA VAL A 65 4.78 4.58 5.76
C VAL A 65 4.55 3.83 7.08
N MET A 66 4.22 2.54 7.02
CA MET A 66 3.99 1.75 8.22
C MET A 66 5.25 1.60 9.09
N GLU A 67 6.42 1.39 8.47
CA GLU A 67 7.72 1.32 9.15
C GLU A 67 8.14 2.66 9.77
N SER A 68 7.79 3.77 9.11
CA SER A 68 8.13 5.13 9.58
C SER A 68 7.29 5.57 10.78
N TYR A 69 6.07 5.02 10.93
CA TYR A 69 5.13 5.40 11.97
C TYR A 69 4.55 4.18 12.71
N PRO A 70 5.38 3.42 13.46
CA PRO A 70 4.97 2.16 14.08
C PRO A 70 3.80 2.31 15.06
N ASP A 71 3.73 3.42 15.82
CA ASP A 71 2.63 3.67 16.76
C ASP A 71 1.29 3.88 16.03
N LEU A 72 1.31 4.56 14.87
CA LEU A 72 0.13 4.77 14.04
C LEU A 72 -0.28 3.47 13.34
N THR A 73 0.70 2.69 12.89
CA THR A 73 0.50 1.35 12.34
C THR A 73 -0.19 0.42 13.33
N GLU A 74 0.31 0.35 14.57
CA GLU A 74 -0.30 -0.48 15.61
C GLU A 74 -1.76 -0.07 15.86
N ARG A 75 -2.00 1.24 15.93
CA ARG A 75 -3.35 1.79 16.12
C ARG A 75 -4.27 1.45 14.94
N TYR A 76 -3.82 1.71 13.71
CA TYR A 76 -4.55 1.40 12.48
C TYR A 76 -4.90 -0.09 12.40
N ASN A 77 -3.95 -0.97 12.70
CA ASN A 77 -4.18 -2.41 12.71
C ASN A 77 -5.23 -2.85 13.74
N LYS A 78 -5.27 -2.20 14.91
CA LYS A 78 -6.30 -2.46 15.94
C LYS A 78 -7.68 -1.96 15.55
N GLU A 79 -7.77 -0.79 14.91
CA GLU A 79 -9.04 -0.14 14.57
C GLU A 79 -9.65 -0.71 13.29
N GLU A 80 -8.87 -0.81 12.21
CA GLU A 80 -9.31 -1.26 10.89
C GLU A 80 -9.13 -2.78 10.68
N GLY A 81 -8.48 -3.44 11.65
CA GLY A 81 -8.24 -4.87 11.64
C GLY A 81 -7.19 -5.32 10.63
N TRP A 82 -6.47 -4.44 9.94
CA TRP A 82 -5.36 -4.87 9.10
C TRP A 82 -4.30 -5.55 9.98
N GLY A 83 -3.98 -6.82 9.72
CA GLY A 83 -3.06 -7.56 10.57
C GLY A 83 -3.11 -9.06 10.29
N PRO A 84 -2.13 -9.84 10.80
CA PRO A 84 -2.04 -11.27 10.53
C PRO A 84 -3.31 -12.04 10.93
N GLU A 85 -3.98 -11.61 11.99
CA GLU A 85 -5.19 -12.24 12.51
C GLU A 85 -6.38 -12.08 11.55
N LYS A 86 -6.64 -10.88 11.02
CA LYS A 86 -7.71 -10.66 10.02
C LYS A 86 -7.36 -11.21 8.65
N ALA A 87 -6.08 -11.16 8.24
CA ALA A 87 -5.63 -11.78 7.00
C ALA A 87 -5.91 -13.29 6.99
N GLU A 88 -5.72 -13.96 8.12
CA GLU A 88 -6.09 -15.37 8.30
C GLU A 88 -7.61 -15.55 8.25
N GLU A 89 -8.40 -14.71 8.92
CA GLU A 89 -9.87 -14.77 8.86
C GLU A 89 -10.40 -14.59 7.43
N ASP A 90 -9.91 -13.60 6.71
CA ASP A 90 -10.26 -13.31 5.31
C ASP A 90 -9.86 -14.49 4.40
N PHE A 91 -8.67 -15.05 4.59
CA PHE A 91 -8.20 -16.22 3.85
C PHE A 91 -9.09 -17.45 4.10
N GLN A 92 -9.46 -17.72 5.36
CA GLN A 92 -10.37 -18.82 5.70
C GLN A 92 -11.77 -18.64 5.10
N GLU A 93 -12.27 -17.41 5.05
CA GLU A 93 -13.55 -17.09 4.39
C GLU A 93 -13.48 -17.30 2.87
N ILE A 94 -12.38 -16.92 2.22
CA ILE A 94 -12.14 -17.22 0.80
C ILE A 94 -12.13 -18.73 0.56
N LEU A 95 -11.37 -19.49 1.36
CA LEU A 95 -11.31 -20.96 1.25
C LEU A 95 -12.69 -21.61 1.42
N ARG A 96 -13.50 -21.10 2.35
CA ARG A 96 -14.88 -21.57 2.56
C ARG A 96 -15.75 -21.33 1.32
N ARG A 97 -15.62 -20.17 0.69
CA ARG A 97 -16.37 -19.83 -0.55
C ARG A 97 -15.94 -20.70 -1.73
N VAL A 98 -14.64 -20.95 -1.90
CA VAL A 98 -14.11 -21.83 -2.96
C VAL A 98 -14.64 -23.26 -2.78
N LYS A 99 -14.54 -23.84 -1.57
CA LYS A 99 -15.07 -25.19 -1.29
C LYS A 99 -16.57 -25.31 -1.55
N LYS A 100 -17.35 -24.26 -1.26
CA LYS A 100 -18.80 -24.22 -1.52
C LYS A 100 -19.12 -24.11 -3.02
N ALA A 101 -18.23 -23.52 -3.82
CA ALA A 101 -18.36 -23.45 -5.26
C ALA A 101 -17.98 -24.75 -5.96
N GLU A 102 -17.01 -25.50 -5.42
CA GLU A 102 -16.54 -26.79 -5.97
C GLU A 102 -17.42 -27.99 -5.57
N GLY A 103 -18.21 -27.88 -4.49
CA GLY A 103 -19.13 -28.92 -4.03
C GLY A 103 -20.52 -28.91 -4.71
N LYS A 104 -20.66 -28.23 -5.86
CA LYS A 104 -21.87 -28.21 -6.69
C LYS A 104 -21.64 -28.94 -8.01
#